data_AF-A0A2V5KJK8-F1
#
_entry.id   AF-A0A2V5KJK8-F1
#
_cell.length_a   1.000
_cell.length_b   1.000
_cell.length_c   1.000
_cell.angle_alpha   90.00
_cell.angle_beta   90.00
_cell.angle_gamma   90.00
#
_symmetry.space_group_name_H-M   'P 1'
#
loop_
_entity.id
_entity.type
_entity.pdbx_description
1 polymer ?
#
loop_
_entity_poly.entity_id
_entity_poly.type
_entity_poly.pdbx_seq_one_letter_code
_entity_poly.pdbx_strand_id
1 'polypeptide(L)'
;LIMGTLCIGIVALMGRLLFNWRTGLIAALVYACLPMNILWAQNAFHPQQCQFMAMLTFWFFYEGIRVRPFQHKYLTAATVTFCAAYLSWEGSAFILPALFLALLVVRWGEWWWLKEFHLYRCVFFMAALVIAQFSWRTLASSPYLQIGFGLSSLASPSPFFLKYGWQPMYYVDHLLLSENHVFFTLMTLAGIPFCWRQPAFRYVVTVLGSLVFCHTNLIAALSPRYCMYYQPLLILSGVAATVALYDRLLLLARREGNSTVARSFAHTAGVAMLFLLFIQSNEWLMKLYSLSSVGAAPRNT
;
A
#
# COMPACT_ATOMS: atom_id res chain seq x y z
N LEU A 1 -11.77 2.97 -15.22
CA LEU A 1 -12.78 3.65 -14.36
C LEU A 1 -13.43 2.69 -13.36
N ILE A 2 -14.09 1.61 -13.79
CA ILE A 2 -14.80 0.67 -12.87
C ILE A 2 -13.89 0.10 -11.77
N MET A 3 -12.69 -0.39 -12.11
CA MET A 3 -11.77 -0.91 -11.09
C MET A 3 -11.29 0.16 -10.11
N GLY A 4 -11.12 1.40 -10.58
CA GLY A 4 -10.74 2.53 -9.73
C GLY A 4 -11.85 2.91 -8.74
N THR A 5 -13.12 2.89 -9.18
CA THR A 5 -14.27 3.16 -8.29
C THR A 5 -14.48 2.03 -7.28
N LEU A 6 -14.33 0.78 -7.69
CA LEU A 6 -14.32 -0.37 -6.78
C LEU A 6 -13.15 -0.27 -5.78
N CYS A 7 -11.99 0.24 -6.22
CA CYS A 7 -10.85 0.46 -5.34
C CYS A 7 -11.13 1.52 -4.26
N ILE A 8 -11.91 2.57 -4.56
CA ILE A 8 -12.38 3.53 -3.53
C ILE A 8 -13.21 2.79 -2.48
N GLY A 9 -14.15 1.94 -2.93
CA GLY A 9 -15.02 1.16 -2.05
C GLY A 9 -14.26 0.21 -1.13
N ILE A 10 -13.29 -0.54 -1.66
CA ILE A 10 -12.48 -1.47 -0.85
C ILE A 10 -11.57 -0.73 0.14
N VAL A 11 -10.99 0.42 -0.24
CA VAL A 11 -10.22 1.26 0.69
C VAL A 11 -11.11 1.76 1.83
N ALA A 12 -12.34 2.20 1.52
CA ALA A 12 -13.32 2.60 2.53
C ALA A 12 -13.65 1.46 3.50
N LEU A 13 -13.92 0.27 2.93
CA LEU A 13 -14.29 -0.92 3.68
C LEU A 13 -13.15 -1.40 4.57
N MET A 14 -11.94 -1.51 4.03
CA MET A 14 -10.74 -1.89 4.77
C MET A 14 -10.45 -0.89 5.90
N GLY A 15 -10.46 0.42 5.61
CA GLY A 15 -10.23 1.43 6.64
C GLY A 15 -11.26 1.36 7.77
N ARG A 16 -12.52 1.07 7.45
CA ARG A 16 -13.59 0.87 8.44
C ARG A 16 -13.39 -0.40 9.27
N LEU A 17 -13.09 -1.53 8.65
CA LEU A 17 -13.03 -2.84 9.32
C LEU A 17 -11.73 -3.06 10.10
N LEU A 18 -10.60 -2.56 9.59
CA LEU A 18 -9.30 -2.70 10.25
C LEU A 18 -9.12 -1.67 11.38
N PHE A 19 -9.68 -0.47 11.23
CA PHE A 19 -9.50 0.63 12.18
C PHE A 19 -10.84 1.15 12.69
N ASN A 20 -11.43 2.15 12.01
CA ASN A 20 -12.69 2.77 12.39
C ASN A 20 -13.35 3.46 11.18
N TRP A 21 -14.65 3.78 11.31
CA TRP A 21 -15.42 4.39 10.21
C TRP A 21 -14.81 5.70 9.69
N ARG A 22 -14.20 6.50 10.58
CA ARG A 22 -13.52 7.77 10.24
C ARG A 22 -12.35 7.51 9.30
N THR A 23 -11.49 6.55 9.64
CA THR A 23 -10.34 6.15 8.81
C THR A 23 -10.79 5.67 7.44
N GLY A 24 -11.83 4.85 7.38
CA GLY A 24 -12.42 4.38 6.12
C GLY A 24 -12.88 5.52 5.22
N LEU A 25 -13.70 6.44 5.74
CA LEU A 25 -14.22 7.56 4.93
C LEU A 25 -13.12 8.53 4.49
N ILE A 26 -12.22 8.91 5.39
CA ILE A 26 -11.13 9.85 5.07
C ILE A 26 -10.18 9.22 4.05
N ALA A 27 -9.80 7.94 4.23
CA ALA A 27 -8.92 7.25 3.28
C ALA A 27 -9.57 7.10 1.90
N ALA A 28 -10.86 6.81 1.84
CA ALA A 28 -11.60 6.72 0.58
C ALA A 28 -11.70 8.07 -0.13
N LEU A 29 -11.98 9.15 0.61
CA LEU A 29 -12.02 10.51 0.06
C LEU A 29 -10.66 10.92 -0.50
N VAL A 30 -9.61 10.75 0.30
CA VAL A 30 -8.22 11.01 -0.12
C VAL A 30 -7.87 10.21 -1.36
N TYR A 31 -8.16 8.90 -1.37
CA TYR A 31 -7.86 8.03 -2.50
C TYR A 31 -8.60 8.48 -3.77
N ALA A 32 -9.87 8.90 -3.64
CA ALA A 32 -10.68 9.38 -4.75
C ALA A 32 -10.21 10.73 -5.32
N CYS A 33 -9.67 11.61 -4.47
CA CYS A 33 -9.23 12.95 -4.85
C CYS A 33 -7.78 13.00 -5.38
N LEU A 34 -7.00 11.94 -5.20
CA LEU A 34 -5.59 11.93 -5.56
C LEU A 34 -5.40 11.91 -7.10
N PRO A 35 -4.80 12.96 -7.72
CA PRO A 35 -4.74 13.11 -9.18
C PRO A 35 -4.10 11.92 -9.89
N MET A 36 -3.04 11.37 -9.30
CA MET A 36 -2.40 10.16 -9.79
C MET A 36 -3.40 8.99 -9.87
N ASN A 37 -4.20 8.74 -8.84
CA ASN A 37 -5.19 7.65 -8.88
C ASN A 37 -6.24 7.87 -9.97
N ILE A 38 -6.67 9.11 -10.18
CA ILE A 38 -7.61 9.49 -11.26
C ILE A 38 -6.98 9.21 -12.63
N LEU A 39 -5.73 9.65 -12.83
CA LEU A 39 -4.98 9.45 -14.07
C LEU A 39 -4.85 7.97 -14.42
N TRP A 40 -4.44 7.13 -13.47
CA TRP A 40 -4.31 5.69 -13.72
C TRP A 40 -5.67 5.00 -13.85
N ALA A 41 -6.70 5.47 -13.15
CA ALA A 41 -8.08 4.98 -13.30
C ALA A 41 -8.65 5.25 -14.70
N GLN A 42 -8.23 6.32 -15.37
CA GLN A 42 -8.64 6.67 -16.73
C GLN A 42 -7.80 5.94 -17.80
N ASN A 43 -6.48 5.87 -17.62
CA ASN A 43 -5.56 5.52 -18.69
C ASN A 43 -4.93 4.12 -18.58
N ALA A 44 -5.05 3.43 -17.45
CA ALA A 44 -4.27 2.23 -17.18
C ALA A 44 -5.09 1.11 -16.55
N PHE A 45 -5.69 0.29 -17.43
CA PHE A 45 -6.57 -0.79 -17.02
C PHE A 45 -5.87 -1.84 -16.14
N HIS A 46 -4.68 -2.33 -16.54
CA HIS A 46 -3.99 -3.42 -15.84
C HIS A 46 -3.48 -3.04 -14.44
N PRO A 47 -2.81 -1.88 -14.22
CA PRO A 47 -2.39 -1.48 -12.87
C PRO A 47 -3.57 -1.32 -11.90
N GLN A 48 -4.70 -0.78 -12.38
CA GLN A 48 -5.89 -0.58 -11.56
C GLN A 48 -6.60 -1.89 -11.21
N GLN A 49 -6.66 -2.83 -12.15
CA GLN A 49 -7.16 -4.18 -11.86
C GLN A 49 -6.25 -4.90 -10.85
N CYS A 50 -4.93 -4.84 -11.03
CA CYS A 50 -3.98 -5.41 -10.08
C CYS A 50 -4.12 -4.79 -8.69
N GLN A 51 -4.28 -3.47 -8.62
CA GLN A 51 -4.47 -2.73 -7.37
C GLN A 51 -5.72 -3.18 -6.62
N PHE A 52 -6.86 -3.25 -7.29
CA PHE A 52 -8.10 -3.71 -6.67
C PHE A 52 -7.97 -5.16 -6.14
N MET A 53 -7.42 -6.07 -6.96
CA MET A 53 -7.23 -7.48 -6.56
C MET A 53 -6.20 -7.64 -5.44
N ALA A 54 -5.13 -6.82 -5.44
CA ALA A 54 -4.16 -6.79 -4.35
C ALA A 54 -4.78 -6.31 -3.05
N MET A 55 -5.58 -5.23 -3.07
CA MET A 55 -6.29 -4.75 -1.87
C MET A 55 -7.24 -5.80 -1.30
N LEU A 56 -8.00 -6.52 -2.15
CA LEU A 56 -8.81 -7.65 -1.70
C LEU A 56 -7.95 -8.76 -1.08
N THR A 57 -6.82 -9.08 -1.69
CA THR A 57 -5.87 -10.07 -1.17
C THR A 57 -5.37 -9.67 0.22
N PHE A 58 -4.94 -8.41 0.39
CA PHE A 58 -4.49 -7.90 1.69
C PHE A 58 -5.60 -7.95 2.73
N TRP A 59 -6.84 -7.61 2.36
CA TRP A 59 -7.97 -7.66 3.28
C TRP A 59 -8.35 -9.08 3.69
N PHE A 60 -8.60 -9.95 2.73
CA PHE A 60 -9.01 -11.33 2.99
C PHE A 60 -7.92 -12.10 3.72
N PHE A 61 -6.65 -11.87 3.41
CA PHE A 61 -5.57 -12.50 4.16
C PHE A 61 -5.58 -12.07 5.61
N TYR A 62 -5.72 -10.76 5.89
CA TYR A 62 -5.81 -10.27 7.27
C TYR A 62 -6.98 -10.87 8.04
N GLU A 63 -8.19 -10.88 7.47
CA GLU A 63 -9.36 -11.50 8.11
C GLU A 63 -9.19 -13.01 8.29
N GLY A 64 -8.52 -13.69 7.35
CA GLY A 64 -8.18 -15.10 7.43
C GLY A 64 -7.27 -15.43 8.62
N ILE A 65 -6.29 -14.57 8.90
CA ILE A 65 -5.28 -14.81 9.94
C ILE A 65 -5.60 -14.16 11.29
N ARG A 66 -6.57 -13.24 11.36
CA ARG A 66 -6.89 -12.43 12.55
C ARG A 66 -7.42 -13.26 13.72
N VAL A 67 -8.16 -14.33 13.46
CA VAL A 67 -8.80 -15.17 14.49
C VAL A 67 -8.11 -16.54 14.55
N ARG A 68 -8.21 -17.21 15.70
CA ARG A 68 -7.83 -18.61 15.89
C ARG A 68 -9.09 -19.47 16.01
N PRO A 69 -9.22 -20.61 15.30
CA PRO A 69 -8.37 -21.06 14.19
C PRO A 69 -8.50 -20.14 12.96
N PHE A 70 -7.64 -20.34 11.95
CA PHE A 70 -7.72 -19.54 10.73
C PHE A 70 -9.05 -19.74 10.01
N GLN A 71 -9.53 -18.66 9.40
CA GLN A 71 -10.77 -18.71 8.65
C GLN A 71 -10.50 -19.15 7.22
N HIS A 72 -10.77 -20.42 6.93
CA HIS A 72 -10.48 -21.05 5.63
C HIS A 72 -11.14 -20.33 4.45
N LYS A 73 -12.37 -19.82 4.62
CA LYS A 73 -13.09 -19.09 3.57
C LYS A 73 -12.32 -17.85 3.10
N TYR A 74 -11.78 -17.09 4.05
CA TYR A 74 -11.01 -15.89 3.76
C TYR A 74 -9.62 -16.22 3.20
N LEU A 75 -8.97 -17.28 3.66
CA LEU A 75 -7.71 -17.75 3.07
C LEU A 75 -7.87 -18.21 1.62
N THR A 76 -8.96 -18.93 1.31
CA THR A 76 -9.28 -19.31 -0.07
C THR A 76 -9.61 -18.08 -0.92
N ALA A 77 -10.39 -17.13 -0.40
CA ALA A 77 -10.68 -15.89 -1.09
C ALA A 77 -9.40 -15.09 -1.39
N ALA A 78 -8.50 -14.94 -0.40
CA ALA A 78 -7.19 -14.30 -0.57
C ALA A 78 -6.34 -15.00 -1.63
N THR A 79 -6.39 -16.34 -1.69
CA THR A 79 -5.68 -17.14 -2.70
C THR A 79 -6.22 -16.84 -4.09
N VAL A 80 -7.53 -16.85 -4.28
CA VAL A 80 -8.16 -16.56 -5.57
C VAL A 80 -7.88 -15.13 -6.03
N THR A 81 -7.98 -14.15 -5.13
CA THR A 81 -7.69 -12.74 -5.47
C THR A 81 -6.20 -12.51 -5.72
N PHE A 82 -5.31 -13.22 -5.03
CA PHE A 82 -3.88 -13.20 -5.32
C PHE A 82 -3.61 -13.73 -6.73
N CYS A 83 -4.17 -14.88 -7.09
CA CYS A 83 -4.03 -15.45 -8.43
C CYS A 83 -4.53 -14.48 -9.50
N ALA A 84 -5.67 -13.82 -9.27
CA ALA A 84 -6.19 -12.80 -10.18
C ALA A 84 -5.27 -11.56 -10.27
N ALA A 85 -4.68 -11.12 -9.16
CA ALA A 85 -3.69 -10.04 -9.14
C ALA A 85 -2.44 -10.42 -9.93
N TYR A 86 -1.92 -11.64 -9.74
CA TYR A 86 -0.74 -12.16 -10.42
C TYR A 86 -0.94 -12.32 -11.92
N LEU A 87 -2.10 -12.84 -12.34
CA LEU A 87 -2.46 -12.91 -13.75
C LEU A 87 -2.67 -11.52 -14.38
N SER A 88 -3.02 -10.50 -13.57
CA SER A 88 -3.11 -9.12 -14.05
C SER A 88 -1.73 -8.49 -14.21
N TRP A 89 -0.82 -8.73 -13.26
CA TRP A 89 0.56 -8.30 -13.33
C TRP A 89 1.47 -9.18 -12.45
N GLU A 90 2.46 -9.80 -13.08
CA GLU A 90 3.36 -10.78 -12.45
C GLU A 90 4.20 -10.21 -11.30
N GLY A 91 4.51 -8.91 -11.32
CA GLY A 91 5.26 -8.27 -10.23
C GLY A 91 4.50 -8.26 -8.89
N SER A 92 3.20 -8.58 -8.90
CA SER A 92 2.44 -8.83 -7.67
C SER A 92 2.83 -10.15 -6.97
N ALA A 93 3.70 -10.99 -7.55
CA ALA A 93 4.30 -12.14 -6.84
C ALA A 93 4.96 -11.73 -5.52
N PHE A 94 5.48 -10.51 -5.43
CA PHE A 94 6.07 -9.95 -4.20
C PHE A 94 5.05 -9.77 -3.06
N ILE A 95 3.74 -9.90 -3.33
CA ILE A 95 2.72 -10.02 -2.28
C ILE A 95 3.00 -11.24 -1.41
N LEU A 96 3.42 -12.38 -1.95
CA LEU A 96 3.66 -13.60 -1.17
C LEU A 96 4.70 -13.42 -0.04
N PRO A 97 5.93 -12.96 -0.30
CA PRO A 97 6.89 -12.71 0.78
C PRO A 97 6.38 -11.62 1.74
N ALA A 98 5.64 -10.62 1.26
CA ALA A 98 5.06 -9.60 2.13
C ALA A 98 3.98 -10.17 3.08
N LEU A 99 3.09 -11.05 2.58
CA LEU A 99 2.08 -11.73 3.40
C LEU A 99 2.71 -12.72 4.38
N PHE A 100 3.79 -13.40 3.98
CA PHE A 100 4.54 -14.29 4.87
C PHE A 100 5.16 -13.52 6.05
N LEU A 101 5.85 -12.40 5.77
CA LEU A 101 6.39 -11.53 6.81
C LEU A 101 5.29 -10.95 7.68
N ALA A 102 4.17 -10.53 7.08
CA ALA A 102 3.03 -10.01 7.82
C ALA A 102 2.42 -11.08 8.74
N LEU A 103 2.33 -12.34 8.31
CA LEU A 103 1.88 -13.44 9.15
C LEU A 103 2.82 -13.65 10.35
N LEU A 104 4.14 -13.68 10.12
CA LEU A 104 5.15 -13.80 11.18
C LEU A 104 5.04 -12.67 12.21
N VAL A 105 4.87 -11.43 11.75
CA VAL A 105 4.80 -10.25 12.63
C VAL A 105 3.44 -10.17 13.35
N VAL A 106 2.33 -10.50 12.70
CA VAL A 106 1.00 -10.46 13.32
C VAL A 106 0.86 -11.58 14.35
N ARG A 107 1.31 -12.80 14.02
CA ARG A 107 1.23 -14.01 14.86
C ARG A 107 2.57 -14.36 15.51
N TRP A 108 3.32 -13.34 15.91
CA TRP A 108 4.62 -13.53 16.55
C TRP A 108 4.51 -14.41 17.80
N GLY A 109 5.38 -15.42 17.90
CA GLY A 109 5.40 -16.38 19.02
C GLY A 109 4.34 -17.49 18.94
N GLU A 110 3.48 -17.46 17.93
CA GLU A 110 2.50 -18.50 17.67
C GLU A 110 2.98 -19.37 16.51
N TRP A 111 3.17 -20.68 16.70
CA TRP A 111 3.67 -21.59 15.66
C TRP A 111 2.67 -22.67 15.22
N TRP A 112 1.46 -22.63 15.76
CA TRP A 112 0.40 -23.60 15.46
C TRP A 112 -0.03 -23.56 13.99
N TRP A 113 0.08 -22.40 13.33
CA TRP A 113 -0.28 -22.22 11.92
C TRP A 113 0.62 -22.99 10.96
N LEU A 114 1.82 -23.40 11.39
CA LEU A 114 2.68 -24.32 10.62
C LEU A 114 2.09 -25.73 10.51
N LYS A 115 1.06 -26.06 11.29
CA LYS A 115 0.36 -27.35 11.19
C LYS A 115 -0.93 -27.27 10.37
N GLU A 116 -1.31 -26.07 9.91
CA GLU A 116 -2.59 -25.84 9.24
C GLU A 116 -2.55 -26.33 7.79
N PHE A 117 -3.17 -27.48 7.52
CA PHE A 117 -3.16 -28.09 6.19
C PHE A 117 -3.81 -27.20 5.11
N HIS A 118 -4.86 -26.44 5.47
CA HIS A 118 -5.52 -25.55 4.51
C HIS A 118 -4.59 -24.45 3.99
N LEU A 119 -3.70 -23.93 4.84
CA LEU A 119 -2.71 -22.94 4.43
C LEU A 119 -1.77 -23.51 3.36
N TYR A 120 -1.31 -24.75 3.55
CA TYR A 120 -0.46 -25.44 2.57
C TYR A 120 -1.17 -25.68 1.23
N ARG A 121 -2.47 -26.03 1.25
CA ARG A 121 -3.27 -26.14 0.02
C ARG A 121 -3.33 -24.80 -0.72
N CYS A 122 -3.60 -23.70 -0.02
CA CYS A 122 -3.60 -22.37 -0.60
C CYS A 122 -2.24 -22.03 -1.24
N VAL A 123 -1.14 -22.25 -0.51
CA VAL A 123 0.23 -22.00 -1.00
C VAL A 123 0.55 -22.87 -2.22
N PHE A 124 0.15 -24.15 -2.22
CA PHE A 124 0.34 -25.04 -3.36
C PHE A 124 -0.35 -24.51 -4.62
N PHE A 125 -1.61 -24.07 -4.53
CA PHE A 125 -2.32 -23.51 -5.67
C PHE A 125 -1.67 -22.22 -6.19
N MET A 126 -1.25 -21.32 -5.30
CA MET A 126 -0.54 -20.09 -5.68
C MET A 126 0.78 -20.42 -6.38
N ALA A 127 1.58 -21.32 -5.80
CA ALA A 127 2.87 -21.75 -6.36
C ALA A 127 2.69 -22.41 -7.73
N ALA A 128 1.72 -23.33 -7.87
CA ALA A 128 1.44 -24.00 -9.14
C ALA A 128 1.09 -23.00 -10.24
N LEU A 129 0.24 -22.02 -9.96
CA LEU A 129 -0.12 -20.98 -10.92
C LEU A 129 1.04 -20.06 -11.28
N VAL A 130 1.82 -19.62 -10.29
CA VAL A 130 3.02 -18.79 -10.50
C VAL A 130 4.04 -19.52 -11.38
N ILE A 131 4.34 -20.79 -11.06
CA ILE A 131 5.27 -21.62 -11.83
C ILE A 131 4.76 -21.89 -13.25
N ALA A 132 3.48 -22.24 -13.40
CA ALA A 132 2.89 -22.53 -14.70
C ALA A 132 2.92 -21.31 -15.62
N GLN A 133 2.51 -20.14 -15.09
CA GLN A 133 2.58 -18.88 -15.84
C GLN A 133 4.03 -18.55 -16.19
N PHE A 134 4.95 -18.63 -15.21
CA PHE A 134 6.34 -18.28 -15.42
C PHE A 134 6.98 -19.16 -16.50
N SER A 135 6.67 -20.46 -16.48
CA SER A 135 7.09 -21.43 -17.50
C SER A 135 6.52 -21.07 -18.87
N TRP A 136 5.21 -20.80 -18.95
CA TRP A 136 4.54 -20.38 -20.18
C TRP A 136 5.18 -19.13 -20.77
N ARG A 137 5.43 -18.11 -19.95
CA ARG A 137 6.05 -16.86 -20.39
C ARG A 137 7.49 -17.08 -20.86
N THR A 138 8.26 -17.90 -20.16
CA THR A 138 9.64 -18.22 -20.53
C THR A 138 9.69 -18.92 -21.89
N LEU A 139 8.77 -19.86 -22.14
CA LEU A 139 8.64 -20.55 -23.42
C LEU A 139 8.17 -19.62 -24.55
N ALA A 140 7.27 -18.68 -24.25
CA ALA A 140 6.73 -17.73 -25.23
C ALA A 140 7.68 -16.54 -25.52
N SER A 141 8.71 -16.33 -24.70
CA SER A 141 9.63 -15.20 -24.84
C SER A 141 10.79 -15.56 -25.77
N SER A 142 10.86 -14.93 -26.95
CA SER A 142 12.06 -15.01 -27.79
C SER A 142 13.21 -14.21 -27.17
N PRO A 143 14.43 -14.78 -27.06
CA PRO A 143 15.59 -14.07 -26.52
C PRO A 143 16.07 -13.01 -27.51
N TYR A 144 15.57 -11.78 -27.38
CA TYR A 144 16.17 -10.64 -28.06
C TYR A 144 17.33 -10.10 -27.22
N LEU A 145 18.50 -9.92 -27.85
CA LEU A 145 19.61 -9.18 -27.26
C LEU A 145 19.17 -7.73 -27.08
N GLN A 146 18.71 -7.36 -25.88
CA GLN A 146 18.43 -5.98 -25.53
C GLN A 146 19.60 -5.41 -24.71
N ILE A 147 20.09 -4.25 -25.14
CA ILE A 147 21.01 -3.43 -24.35
C ILE A 147 20.14 -2.70 -23.32
N GLY A 148 20.17 -3.13 -22.06
CA GLY A 148 19.38 -2.57 -20.97
C GLY A 148 18.31 -3.51 -20.39
N PHE A 149 17.38 -2.96 -19.61
CA PHE A 149 16.30 -3.72 -18.97
C PHE A 149 15.03 -3.72 -19.82
N GLY A 150 14.62 -4.91 -20.28
CA GLY A 150 13.41 -5.11 -21.07
C GLY A 150 12.18 -5.53 -20.26
N LEU A 151 11.03 -5.61 -20.92
CA LEU A 151 9.81 -6.22 -20.35
C LEU A 151 10.01 -7.68 -19.91
N SER A 152 10.97 -8.39 -20.48
CA SER A 152 11.38 -9.74 -20.06
C SER A 152 12.07 -9.75 -18.69
N SER A 153 12.77 -8.67 -18.31
CA SER A 153 13.43 -8.53 -17.01
C SER A 153 12.47 -8.34 -15.83
N LEU A 154 11.18 -8.13 -16.12
CA LEU A 154 10.08 -8.06 -15.14
C LEU A 154 9.49 -9.41 -14.78
N ALA A 155 9.76 -10.44 -15.59
CA ALA A 155 9.11 -11.74 -15.46
C ALA A 155 9.66 -12.58 -14.29
N SER A 156 10.88 -12.30 -13.85
CA SER A 156 11.57 -13.06 -12.80
C SER A 156 12.02 -12.15 -11.66
N PRO A 157 11.83 -12.54 -10.39
CA PRO A 157 12.57 -11.95 -9.28
C PRO A 157 14.06 -12.07 -9.61
N SER A 158 14.76 -10.95 -9.68
CA SER A 158 16.21 -10.95 -9.90
C SER A 158 16.85 -10.09 -8.83
N PRO A 159 18.00 -10.47 -8.27
CA PRO A 159 18.70 -9.65 -7.29
C PRO A 159 19.20 -8.37 -7.99
N PHE A 160 18.33 -7.35 -8.07
CA PHE A 160 18.57 -6.13 -8.82
C PHE A 160 19.66 -5.31 -8.16
N PHE A 161 19.83 -5.42 -6.84
CA PHE A 161 20.92 -4.82 -6.08
C PHE A 161 22.33 -5.25 -6.54
N LEU A 162 22.45 -6.33 -7.32
CA LEU A 162 23.72 -6.75 -7.92
C LEU A 162 23.96 -6.17 -9.33
N LYS A 163 22.98 -5.44 -9.90
CA LYS A 163 23.04 -4.92 -11.27
C LYS A 163 23.40 -3.43 -11.27
N TYR A 164 24.13 -3.00 -12.31
CA TYR A 164 24.63 -1.62 -12.46
C TYR A 164 23.53 -0.53 -12.43
N GLY A 165 22.30 -0.86 -12.86
CA GLY A 165 21.16 0.08 -12.86
C GLY A 165 20.42 0.21 -11.54
N TRP A 166 20.91 -0.40 -10.45
CA TRP A 166 20.24 -0.37 -9.16
C TRP A 166 20.14 1.04 -8.58
N GLN A 167 18.91 1.45 -8.30
CA GLN A 167 18.61 2.74 -7.68
C GLN A 167 17.76 2.49 -6.41
N PRO A 168 18.39 2.36 -5.23
CA PRO A 168 17.69 1.99 -3.99
C PRO A 168 16.62 3.00 -3.58
N MET A 169 16.83 4.27 -3.91
CA MET A 169 15.88 5.32 -3.55
C MET A 169 14.71 5.44 -4.53
N TYR A 170 14.74 4.79 -5.70
CA TYR A 170 13.74 5.03 -6.74
C TYR A 170 12.29 4.85 -6.25
N TYR A 171 11.98 3.70 -5.64
CA TYR A 171 10.63 3.45 -5.13
C TYR A 171 10.33 4.20 -3.83
N VAL A 172 11.34 4.50 -3.04
CA VAL A 172 11.19 5.33 -1.84
C VAL A 172 10.80 6.75 -2.25
N ASP A 173 11.49 7.33 -3.23
CA ASP A 173 11.26 8.69 -3.72
C ASP A 173 9.90 8.80 -4.42
N HIS A 174 9.54 7.83 -5.27
CA HIS A 174 8.32 7.92 -6.08
C HIS A 174 7.06 7.46 -5.35
N LEU A 175 7.15 6.67 -4.28
CA LEU A 175 6.00 6.24 -3.48
C LEU A 175 5.92 6.92 -2.12
N LEU A 176 7.02 6.94 -1.36
CA LEU A 176 6.99 7.41 0.02
C LEU A 176 7.24 8.92 0.11
N LEU A 177 8.12 9.45 -0.74
CA LEU A 177 8.54 10.87 -0.72
C LEU A 177 7.97 11.69 -1.88
N SER A 178 7.05 11.12 -2.66
CA SER A 178 6.32 11.86 -3.69
C SER A 178 5.50 12.97 -3.04
N GLU A 179 5.35 14.11 -3.72
CA GLU A 179 4.73 15.34 -3.18
C GLU A 179 3.38 15.05 -2.50
N ASN A 180 2.56 14.20 -3.11
CA ASN A 180 1.23 13.85 -2.60
C ASN A 180 1.26 12.78 -1.49
N HIS A 181 2.41 12.15 -1.23
CA HIS A 181 2.56 10.99 -0.34
C HIS A 181 3.37 11.28 0.93
N VAL A 182 4.21 12.32 0.94
CA VAL A 182 5.12 12.65 2.07
C VAL A 182 4.40 12.66 3.42
N PHE A 183 3.25 13.32 3.54
CA PHE A 183 2.55 13.39 4.83
C PHE A 183 1.97 12.06 5.28
N PHE A 184 1.47 11.22 4.36
CA PHE A 184 1.05 9.86 4.71
C PHE A 184 2.23 9.04 5.23
N THR A 185 3.41 9.19 4.63
CA THR A 185 4.64 8.55 5.09
C THR A 185 5.04 9.05 6.48
N LEU A 186 5.10 10.36 6.69
CA LEU A 186 5.45 10.96 7.98
C LEU A 186 4.49 10.52 9.08
N MET A 187 3.18 10.54 8.81
CA MET A 187 2.17 10.10 9.78
C MET A 187 2.25 8.59 10.03
N THR A 188 2.51 7.78 9.00
CA THR A 188 2.73 6.35 9.18
C THR A 188 3.92 6.09 10.11
N LEU A 189 5.06 6.75 9.86
CA LEU A 189 6.27 6.63 10.69
C LEU A 189 6.04 7.11 12.13
N ALA A 190 5.43 8.29 12.30
CA ALA A 190 5.05 8.81 13.61
C ALA A 190 4.07 7.88 14.33
N GLY A 191 3.18 7.21 13.59
CA GLY A 191 2.20 6.27 14.10
C GLY A 191 2.78 4.94 14.60
N ILE A 192 3.96 4.52 14.13
CA ILE A 192 4.60 3.25 14.53
C ILE A 192 4.70 3.11 16.06
N PRO A 193 5.40 3.99 16.81
CA PRO A 193 5.57 3.81 18.26
C PRO A 193 4.23 3.78 19.02
N PHE A 194 3.20 4.44 18.50
CA PHE A 194 1.92 4.57 19.18
C PHE A 194 0.95 3.42 18.83
N CYS A 195 0.84 3.07 17.55
CA CYS A 195 -0.17 2.14 17.02
C CYS A 195 0.35 0.71 16.81
N TRP A 196 1.62 0.41 17.08
CA TRP A 196 2.20 -0.93 16.90
C TRP A 196 1.47 -2.06 17.64
N ARG A 197 0.85 -1.73 18.79
CA ARG A 197 0.06 -2.68 19.57
C ARG A 197 -1.21 -3.13 18.85
N GLN A 198 -1.72 -2.33 17.91
CA GLN A 198 -2.88 -2.70 17.10
C GLN A 198 -2.43 -3.67 15.99
N PRO A 199 -2.96 -4.92 15.95
CA PRO A 199 -2.51 -5.92 14.99
C PRO A 199 -2.78 -5.50 13.54
N ALA A 200 -3.86 -4.75 13.30
CA ALA A 200 -4.23 -4.24 11.98
C ALA A 200 -3.21 -3.22 11.45
N PHE A 201 -2.79 -2.27 12.29
CA PHE A 201 -1.78 -1.28 11.91
C PHE A 201 -0.44 -1.95 11.63
N ARG A 202 -0.02 -2.85 12.52
CA ARG A 202 1.21 -3.62 12.37
C ARG A 202 1.21 -4.44 11.08
N TYR A 203 0.08 -5.08 10.75
CA TYR A 203 -0.11 -5.80 9.49
C TYR A 203 0.12 -4.90 8.27
N VAL A 204 -0.61 -3.79 8.17
CA VAL A 204 -0.55 -2.88 7.01
C VAL A 204 0.87 -2.32 6.82
N VAL A 205 1.52 -1.86 7.89
CA VAL A 205 2.89 -1.32 7.83
C VAL A 205 3.89 -2.40 7.42
N THR A 206 3.74 -3.62 7.92
CA THR A 206 4.63 -4.74 7.56
C THR A 206 4.49 -5.11 6.09
N VAL A 207 3.26 -5.22 5.58
CA VAL A 207 3.02 -5.48 4.15
C VAL A 207 3.60 -4.37 3.29
N LEU A 208 3.33 -3.11 3.63
CA LEU A 208 3.85 -1.94 2.90
C LEU A 208 5.39 -1.93 2.88
N GLY A 209 6.04 -2.06 4.04
CA GLY A 209 7.50 -2.07 4.13
C GLY A 209 8.14 -3.23 3.39
N SER A 210 7.54 -4.42 3.48
CA SER A 210 8.01 -5.61 2.78
C SER A 210 7.90 -5.46 1.26
N LEU A 211 6.80 -4.88 0.78
CA LEU A 211 6.60 -4.61 -0.65
C LEU A 211 7.60 -3.57 -1.16
N VAL A 212 7.80 -2.46 -0.44
CA VAL A 212 8.83 -1.45 -0.79
C VAL A 212 10.21 -2.11 -0.84
N PHE A 213 10.57 -2.93 0.15
CA PHE A 213 11.83 -3.66 0.17
C PHE A 213 11.99 -4.59 -1.04
N CYS A 214 10.95 -5.39 -1.34
CA CYS A 214 10.98 -6.32 -2.47
C CYS A 214 11.10 -5.57 -3.81
N HIS A 215 10.33 -4.50 -4.02
CA HIS A 215 10.42 -3.73 -5.27
C HIS A 215 11.77 -3.02 -5.38
N THR A 216 12.32 -2.51 -4.29
CA THR A 216 13.62 -1.82 -4.33
C THR A 216 14.78 -2.76 -4.67
N ASN A 217 14.74 -4.01 -4.19
CA ASN A 217 15.87 -4.92 -4.28
C ASN A 217 15.72 -6.03 -5.32
N LEU A 218 14.49 -6.41 -5.69
CA LEU A 218 14.21 -7.62 -6.46
C LEU A 218 13.57 -7.37 -7.84
N ILE A 219 13.10 -6.15 -8.12
CA ILE A 219 12.56 -5.79 -9.44
C ILE A 219 13.63 -5.06 -10.25
N ALA A 220 13.98 -5.60 -11.43
CA ALA A 220 14.95 -4.97 -12.33
C ALA A 220 14.27 -4.05 -13.35
N ALA A 221 13.31 -3.23 -12.89
CA ALA A 221 12.56 -2.32 -13.73
C ALA A 221 12.07 -1.11 -12.95
N LEU A 222 12.55 0.08 -13.32
CA LEU A 222 12.25 1.32 -12.63
C LEU A 222 11.08 2.02 -13.31
N SER A 223 9.88 1.89 -12.74
CA SER A 223 8.70 2.63 -13.18
C SER A 223 7.73 2.87 -12.03
N PRO A 224 7.12 4.06 -11.91
CA PRO A 224 6.21 4.37 -10.81
C PRO A 224 4.96 3.49 -10.84
N ARG A 225 4.57 2.97 -12.01
CA ARG A 225 3.42 2.08 -12.17
C ARG A 225 3.49 0.81 -11.30
N TYR A 226 4.69 0.38 -10.92
CA TYR A 226 4.92 -0.84 -10.15
C TYR A 226 4.73 -0.67 -8.64
N CYS A 227 4.68 0.56 -8.14
CA CYS A 227 4.32 0.81 -6.74
C CYS A 227 2.84 1.18 -6.51
N MET A 228 2.09 1.44 -7.59
CA MET A 228 0.71 1.92 -7.50
C MET A 228 -0.23 0.92 -6.82
N TYR A 229 -0.04 -0.39 -7.03
CA TYR A 229 -0.98 -1.40 -6.54
C TYR A 229 -1.01 -1.54 -5.02
N TYR A 230 0.05 -1.10 -4.32
CA TYR A 230 0.12 -1.08 -2.85
C TYR A 230 0.16 0.33 -2.26
N GLN A 231 0.10 1.38 -3.10
CA GLN A 231 -0.09 2.75 -2.66
C GLN A 231 -1.28 2.96 -1.71
N PRO A 232 -2.45 2.29 -1.86
CA PRO A 232 -3.54 2.50 -0.93
C PRO A 232 -3.23 2.04 0.50
N LEU A 233 -2.26 1.13 0.69
CA LEU A 233 -1.80 0.75 2.03
C LEU A 233 -1.13 1.92 2.74
N LEU A 234 -0.36 2.74 2.02
CA LEU A 234 0.26 3.96 2.56
C LEU A 234 -0.79 4.99 2.97
N ILE A 235 -1.82 5.18 2.13
CA ILE A 235 -2.94 6.08 2.45
C ILE A 235 -3.67 5.57 3.71
N LEU A 236 -3.98 4.28 3.76
CA LEU A 236 -4.64 3.66 4.92
C LEU A 236 -3.81 3.80 6.20
N SER A 237 -2.51 3.49 6.17
CA SER A 237 -1.65 3.62 7.35
C SER A 237 -1.49 5.07 7.79
N GLY A 238 -1.31 5.99 6.84
CA GLY A 238 -1.17 7.43 7.14
C GLY A 238 -2.44 8.00 7.76
N VAL A 239 -3.60 7.72 7.18
CA VAL A 239 -4.89 8.18 7.73
C VAL A 239 -5.19 7.51 9.07
N ALA A 240 -4.95 6.21 9.21
CA ALA A 240 -5.16 5.49 10.48
C ALA A 240 -4.29 6.07 11.60
N ALA A 241 -3.01 6.36 11.30
CA ALA A 241 -2.11 6.99 12.25
C ALA A 241 -2.58 8.39 12.64
N THR A 242 -2.99 9.22 11.68
CA THR A 242 -3.52 10.58 11.96
C THR A 242 -4.75 10.53 12.86
N VAL A 243 -5.72 9.67 12.55
CA VAL A 243 -6.94 9.53 13.36
C VAL A 243 -6.61 9.02 14.77
N ALA A 244 -5.71 8.04 14.89
CA ALA A 244 -5.30 7.51 16.18
C ALA A 244 -4.52 8.53 17.03
N LEU A 245 -3.66 9.33 16.41
CA LEU A 245 -2.94 10.42 17.08
C LEU A 245 -3.90 11.52 17.53
N TYR A 246 -4.88 11.88 16.69
CA TYR A 246 -5.92 12.83 17.06
C TYR A 246 -6.75 12.36 18.26
N ASP A 247 -7.21 11.10 18.26
CA ASP A 247 -7.96 10.55 19.39
C ASP A 247 -7.11 10.53 20.68
N ARG A 248 -5.80 10.31 20.58
CA ARG A 248 -4.89 10.41 21.74
C ARG A 248 -4.70 11.83 22.25
N LEU A 249 -4.54 12.81 21.37
CA LEU A 249 -4.45 14.23 21.77
C LEU A 249 -5.71 14.66 22.51
N LEU A 250 -6.89 14.23 22.04
CA LEU A 250 -8.15 14.48 22.73
C LEU A 250 -8.21 13.81 24.11
N LEU A 251 -7.71 12.59 24.24
CA LEU A 251 -7.66 11.89 25.54
C LEU A 251 -6.71 12.57 26.53
N LEU A 252 -5.56 13.06 26.07
CA LEU A 252 -4.62 13.81 26.91
C LEU A 252 -5.24 15.14 27.37
N ALA A 253 -5.86 15.89 26.45
CA ALA A 253 -6.57 17.13 26.79
C ALA A 253 -7.71 16.92 27.80
N ARG A 254 -8.39 15.77 27.76
CA ARG A 254 -9.41 15.41 28.77
C ARG A 254 -8.82 15.07 30.13
N ARG A 255 -7.60 14.49 30.17
CA ARG A 255 -6.91 14.13 31.43
C ARG A 255 -6.33 15.35 32.15
N GLU A 256 -5.95 16.40 31.44
CA GLU A 256 -5.48 17.67 32.01
C GLU A 256 -6.61 18.55 32.60
N GLY A 257 -7.63 17.92 33.21
CA GLY A 257 -8.68 18.65 33.92
C GLY A 257 -9.68 19.40 33.03
N ASN A 258 -9.82 18.99 31.75
CA ASN A 258 -10.84 19.52 30.85
C ASN A 258 -10.67 21.03 30.53
N SER A 259 -9.41 21.51 30.57
CA SER A 259 -9.03 22.86 30.13
C SER A 259 -9.55 23.15 28.72
N THR A 260 -10.31 24.24 28.58
CA THR A 260 -10.86 24.70 27.30
C THR A 260 -9.75 24.97 26.28
N VAL A 261 -8.57 25.38 26.76
CA VAL A 261 -7.38 25.64 25.94
C VAL A 261 -6.78 24.35 25.38
N ALA A 262 -6.63 23.32 26.22
CA ALA A 262 -6.11 22.02 25.80
C ALA A 262 -7.04 21.33 24.79
N ARG A 263 -8.36 21.45 24.97
CA ARG A 263 -9.36 20.92 24.03
C ARG A 263 -9.39 21.70 22.72
N SER A 264 -9.30 23.03 22.78
CA SER A 264 -9.19 23.88 21.59
C SER A 264 -7.96 23.51 20.77
N PHE A 265 -6.80 23.39 21.42
CA PHE A 265 -5.54 22.98 20.77
C PHE A 265 -5.63 21.58 20.14
N ALA A 266 -6.21 20.60 20.84
CA ALA A 266 -6.38 19.25 20.29
C ALA A 266 -7.31 19.24 19.06
N HIS A 267 -8.39 20.03 19.07
CA HIS A 267 -9.28 20.16 17.92
C HIS A 267 -8.63 20.92 16.76
N THR A 268 -7.93 22.03 17.01
CA THR A 268 -7.25 22.78 15.95
C THR A 268 -6.13 21.96 15.33
N ALA A 269 -5.33 21.24 16.12
CA ALA A 269 -4.31 20.33 15.63
C ALA A 269 -4.91 19.18 14.80
N GLY A 270 -6.00 18.56 15.29
CA GLY A 270 -6.69 17.50 14.55
C GLY A 270 -7.28 17.95 13.22
N VAL A 271 -7.96 19.11 13.22
CA VAL A 271 -8.50 19.71 11.99
C VAL A 271 -7.38 20.11 11.04
N ALA A 272 -6.29 20.68 11.54
CA ALA A 272 -5.12 21.02 10.73
C ALA A 272 -4.51 19.76 10.10
N MET A 273 -4.35 18.66 10.83
CA MET A 273 -3.82 17.40 10.29
C MET A 273 -4.75 16.81 9.21
N LEU A 274 -6.07 16.85 9.41
CA LEU A 274 -7.04 16.41 8.40
C LEU A 274 -7.06 17.31 7.17
N PHE A 275 -6.91 18.62 7.37
CA PHE A 275 -6.84 19.61 6.30
C PHE A 275 -5.56 19.44 5.48
N LEU A 276 -4.41 19.18 6.13
CA LEU A 276 -3.14 18.88 5.47
C LEU A 276 -3.24 17.58 4.64
N LEU A 277 -3.90 16.53 5.15
CA LEU A 277 -4.17 15.32 4.36
C LEU A 277 -4.94 15.62 3.07
N PHE A 278 -5.92 16.53 3.15
CA PHE A 278 -6.74 16.89 2.00
C PHE A 278 -5.98 17.80 1.01
N ILE A 279 -5.30 18.84 1.48
CA ILE A 279 -4.49 19.73 0.62
C ILE A 279 -3.43 18.93 -0.12
N GLN A 280 -2.70 18.07 0.58
CA GLN A 280 -1.62 17.32 -0.02
C GLN A 280 -2.11 16.21 -0.96
N SER A 281 -3.37 15.77 -0.80
CA SER A 281 -3.99 14.89 -1.79
C SER A 281 -4.39 15.62 -3.08
N ASN A 282 -4.33 16.95 -3.14
CA ASN A 282 -4.82 17.75 -4.27
C ASN A 282 -3.74 18.69 -4.83
N GLU A 283 -3.13 18.28 -5.94
CA GLU A 283 -2.08 19.04 -6.63
C GLU A 283 -2.51 20.44 -7.08
N TRP A 284 -3.80 20.70 -7.31
CA TRP A 284 -4.28 22.01 -7.75
C TRP A 284 -4.11 23.08 -6.65
N LEU A 285 -4.31 22.69 -5.39
CA LEU A 285 -4.06 23.54 -4.21
C LEU A 285 -2.56 23.74 -3.96
N MET A 286 -1.74 22.71 -4.17
CA MET A 286 -0.29 22.81 -4.06
C MET A 286 0.33 23.69 -5.15
N LYS A 287 -0.20 23.64 -6.39
CA LYS A 287 0.21 24.52 -7.50
C LYS A 287 -0.18 25.99 -7.26
N LEU A 288 -1.30 26.26 -6.60
CA LEU A 288 -1.65 27.61 -6.15
C LEU A 288 -0.63 28.15 -5.13
N TYR A 289 -0.06 27.28 -4.29
CA TYR A 289 1.03 27.63 -3.37
C TYR A 289 2.37 27.81 -4.09
N SER A 290 2.68 26.96 -5.09
CA SER A 290 3.91 27.08 -5.88
C SER A 290 3.93 28.30 -6.80
N LEU A 291 2.76 28.78 -7.24
CA LEU A 291 2.62 30.02 -8.01
C LEU A 291 2.85 31.29 -7.18
N SER A 292 2.92 31.20 -5.85
CA SER A 292 3.42 32.30 -5.01
C SER A 292 4.95 32.47 -5.07
N SER A 293 5.67 31.49 -5.65
CA SER A 293 7.06 31.68 -6.10
C SER A 293 7.08 32.34 -7.49
N VAL A 294 6.59 33.57 -7.55
CA VAL A 294 6.75 34.46 -8.70
C VAL A 294 8.25 34.77 -8.85
N GLY A 295 8.96 33.96 -9.63
CA GLY A 295 10.38 34.16 -9.88
C GLY A 295 11.00 33.32 -11.00
N ALA A 296 10.40 32.20 -11.40
CA ALA A 296 10.94 31.36 -12.47
C ALA A 296 9.92 31.15 -13.59
N ALA A 297 9.64 32.23 -14.34
CA ALA A 297 9.01 32.13 -15.65
C ALA A 297 10.02 31.58 -16.69
N PRO A 298 9.56 30.83 -17.71
CA PRO A 298 10.40 30.07 -18.63
C PRO A 298 11.10 30.99 -19.64
N ARG A 299 12.39 30.75 -19.92
CA ARG A 299 13.01 31.24 -21.16
C ARG A 299 12.77 30.21 -22.24
N ASN A 300 11.91 30.59 -23.19
CA ASN A 300 11.82 29.97 -24.50
C ASN A 300 13.17 30.09 -25.21
N THR A 301 13.82 28.97 -25.48
CA THR A 301 14.64 28.69 -26.68
C THR A 301 14.65 27.19 -26.88
#